data_AF-A0A8T5S3M4-F1
#
_entry.id   AF-A0A8T5S3M4-F1
#
_cell.length_a   1.000
_cell.length_b   1.000
_cell.length_c   1.000
_cell.angle_alpha   90.00
_cell.angle_beta   90.00
_cell.angle_gamma   90.00
#
_symmetry.space_group_name_H-M   'P 1'
#
loop_
_entity.id
_entity.type
_entity.pdbx_description
1 polymer ?
#
loop_
_entity_poly.entity_id
_entity_poly.type
_entity_poly.pdbx_seq_one_letter_code
_entity_poly.pdbx_strand_id
1 'polypeptide(L)'
;MPHDWEASKRRLLATFLGSPNIDRVPFFPLACEEMICRVSGKTYRELISSPKIYGNAAIKTYEFLKADTLSIPTAYAGPAEALAFAEANNKDNMINWYDYKVFMAKQGAICKTEEDIEKLEIPDHSKISLWDTCISAVKFVQEKTKFPQSCALGIWSVVQELRGVQAYRDMRKSPDLLLQLCEKVYQSQMDLYNFYNEKVGQGGTIFFTAYAFNKHMMSFEDAMKYEGQFIKRLQDKTKARMMIHNCGTTPYFDEMCRNLDISAVNGSHPLDINYWVRFKEEHPEVTIVGANIDVSRELFSGTPLDVEEKVKENISRLAYGGRYAVGPICCLPWGVSLNNILAIPKAIKKWGTYPLKS
;
A
#
# COMPACT_ATOMS: atom_id res chain seq x y z
N MET A 1 22.35 5.52 18.38
CA MET A 1 22.55 4.19 17.77
C MET A 1 22.07 4.25 16.34
N PRO A 2 22.80 3.67 15.38
CA PRO A 2 22.32 3.50 14.01
C PRO A 2 21.01 2.70 13.99
N HIS A 3 20.19 2.87 12.94
CA HIS A 3 18.96 2.11 12.78
C HIS A 3 19.28 0.62 12.55
N ASP A 4 18.58 -0.28 13.25
CA ASP A 4 18.81 -1.73 13.16
C ASP A 4 17.75 -2.39 12.28
N TRP A 5 18.06 -2.51 10.99
CA TRP A 5 17.17 -3.12 9.99
C TRP A 5 16.95 -4.62 10.21
N GLU A 6 17.90 -5.33 10.84
CA GLU A 6 17.74 -6.75 11.15
C GLU A 6 16.76 -6.96 12.31
N ALA A 7 16.81 -6.12 13.34
CA ALA A 7 15.78 -6.11 14.38
C ALA A 7 14.41 -5.74 13.81
N SER A 8 14.33 -4.75 12.92
CA SER A 8 13.09 -4.36 12.23
C SER A 8 12.50 -5.50 11.40
N LYS A 9 13.33 -6.19 10.62
CA LYS A 9 12.94 -7.39 9.87
C LYS A 9 12.42 -8.50 10.77
N ARG A 10 13.13 -8.82 11.86
CA ARG A 10 12.68 -9.84 12.83
C ARG A 10 11.32 -9.49 13.43
N ARG A 11 11.13 -8.23 13.86
CA ARG A 11 9.84 -7.78 14.44
C ARG A 11 8.69 -7.94 13.47
N LEU A 12 8.86 -7.51 12.22
CA LEU A 12 7.79 -7.62 11.24
C LEU A 12 7.50 -9.05 10.85
N LEU A 13 8.51 -9.86 10.50
CA LEU A 13 8.28 -11.25 10.12
C LEU A 13 7.61 -12.03 11.25
N ALA A 14 8.05 -11.84 12.49
CA ALA A 14 7.42 -12.46 13.66
C ALA A 14 5.97 -11.98 13.84
N THR A 15 5.68 -10.68 13.70
CA THR A 15 4.32 -10.13 13.80
C THR A 15 3.39 -10.73 12.75
N PHE A 16 3.83 -10.77 11.48
CA PHE A 16 3.06 -11.34 10.35
C PHE A 16 2.97 -12.87 10.38
N LEU A 17 3.76 -13.55 11.21
CA LEU A 17 3.67 -14.98 11.48
C LEU A 17 2.95 -15.28 12.80
N GLY A 18 2.52 -14.25 13.54
CA GLY A 18 1.83 -14.41 14.83
C GLY A 18 2.73 -14.89 15.96
N SER A 19 4.05 -14.69 15.83
CA SER A 19 5.00 -14.97 16.91
C SER A 19 5.02 -13.79 17.90
N PRO A 20 4.75 -14.02 19.20
CA PRO A 20 4.84 -12.99 20.23
C PRO A 20 6.30 -12.72 20.64
N ASN A 21 7.28 -13.46 20.10
CA ASN A 21 8.71 -13.32 20.44
C ASN A 21 9.35 -12.13 19.72
N ILE A 22 8.84 -10.93 20.00
CA ILE A 22 9.37 -9.65 19.52
C ILE A 22 9.66 -8.74 20.72
N ASP A 23 10.64 -7.86 20.61
CA ASP A 23 11.03 -6.90 21.65
C ASP A 23 9.99 -5.79 21.85
N ARG A 24 9.32 -5.38 20.77
CA ARG A 24 8.24 -4.40 20.79
C ARG A 24 7.32 -4.53 19.58
N VAL A 25 6.12 -3.96 19.66
CA VAL A 25 5.20 -3.82 18.52
C VAL A 25 5.89 -3.03 17.39
N PRO A 26 5.80 -3.48 16.12
CA PRO A 26 6.44 -2.79 15.01
C PRO A 26 5.68 -1.52 14.59
N PHE A 27 6.41 -0.56 14.02
CA PHE A 27 5.86 0.65 13.40
C PHE A 27 5.86 0.54 11.87
N PHE A 28 4.68 0.66 11.27
CA PHE A 28 4.42 0.68 9.84
C PHE A 28 3.86 2.06 9.45
N PRO A 29 4.70 3.04 9.02
CA PRO A 29 4.25 4.42 8.80
C PRO A 29 3.43 4.67 7.54
N LEU A 30 3.40 3.73 6.57
CA LEU A 30 2.81 3.95 5.24
C LEU A 30 3.29 5.26 4.59
N ALA A 31 4.59 5.54 4.68
CA ALA A 31 5.16 6.74 4.10
C ALA A 31 5.02 6.72 2.57
N CYS A 32 4.52 7.82 1.98
CA CYS A 32 4.47 8.02 0.54
C CYS A 32 5.61 8.95 0.08
N GLU A 33 5.66 9.22 -1.22
CA GLU A 33 6.60 10.11 -1.88
C GLU A 33 6.61 11.50 -1.25
N GLU A 34 5.45 12.01 -0.83
CA GLU A 34 5.36 13.32 -0.21
C GLU A 34 6.23 13.39 1.06
N MET A 35 6.19 12.34 1.88
CA MET A 35 7.02 12.23 3.07
C MET A 35 8.50 12.08 2.72
N ILE A 36 8.82 11.28 1.69
CA ILE A 36 10.21 11.08 1.24
C ILE A 36 10.80 12.38 0.68
N CYS A 37 10.06 13.08 -0.18
CA CYS A 37 10.40 14.41 -0.70
C CYS A 37 10.66 15.38 0.45
N ARG A 38 9.77 15.42 1.45
CA ARG A 38 9.87 16.33 2.59
C ARG A 38 11.12 16.08 3.45
N VAL A 39 11.40 14.83 3.79
CA VAL A 39 12.56 14.47 4.66
C VAL A 39 13.89 14.51 3.90
N SER A 40 13.87 14.17 2.61
CA SER A 40 15.07 14.21 1.77
C SER A 40 15.41 15.62 1.29
N GLY A 41 14.41 16.52 1.19
CA GLY A 41 14.55 17.84 0.57
C GLY A 41 14.63 17.78 -0.96
N LYS A 42 14.19 16.68 -1.56
CA LYS A 42 14.22 16.45 -3.02
C LYS A 42 12.82 16.57 -3.60
N THR A 43 12.73 17.05 -4.83
CA THR A 43 11.54 16.89 -5.64
C THR A 43 11.38 15.43 -6.06
N TYR A 44 10.16 15.05 -6.41
CA TYR A 44 9.84 13.71 -6.87
C TYR A 44 10.59 13.35 -8.16
N ARG A 45 10.77 14.29 -9.09
CA ARG A 45 11.58 14.09 -10.30
C ARG A 45 13.05 13.80 -9.97
N GLU A 46 13.62 14.48 -8.98
CA GLU A 46 14.98 14.17 -8.53
C GLU A 46 15.05 12.78 -7.89
N LEU A 47 14.02 12.36 -7.13
CA LEU A 47 13.97 11.01 -6.57
C LEU A 47 14.08 9.95 -7.66
N ILE A 48 13.19 10.01 -8.67
CA ILE A 48 13.13 9.02 -9.75
C ILE A 48 14.19 9.21 -10.84
N SER A 49 15.10 10.17 -10.70
CA SER A 49 16.22 10.34 -11.66
C SER A 49 17.29 9.26 -11.54
N SER A 50 17.32 8.53 -10.42
CA SER A 50 18.27 7.45 -10.20
C SER A 50 17.78 6.48 -9.12
N PRO A 51 17.92 5.15 -9.34
CA PRO A 51 17.64 4.14 -8.32
C PRO A 51 18.34 4.40 -6.98
N LYS A 52 19.59 4.88 -7.02
CA LYS A 52 20.39 5.16 -5.82
C LYS A 52 19.88 6.40 -5.09
N ILE A 53 19.44 7.44 -5.82
CA ILE A 53 18.91 8.66 -5.21
C ILE A 53 17.61 8.33 -4.49
N TYR A 54 16.69 7.63 -5.16
CA TYR A 54 15.44 7.21 -4.55
C TYR A 54 15.69 6.29 -3.33
N GLY A 55 16.47 5.22 -3.51
CA GLY A 55 16.72 4.26 -2.43
C GLY A 55 17.37 4.88 -1.19
N ASN A 56 18.34 5.79 -1.37
CA ASN A 56 18.94 6.49 -0.23
C ASN A 56 17.97 7.46 0.45
N ALA A 57 17.13 8.17 -0.32
CA ALA A 57 16.10 9.06 0.23
C ALA A 57 15.05 8.28 1.03
N ALA A 58 14.62 7.12 0.53
CA ALA A 58 13.72 6.21 1.22
C ALA A 58 14.34 5.73 2.54
N ILE A 59 15.56 5.16 2.52
CA ILE A 59 16.25 4.72 3.74
C ILE A 59 16.34 5.86 4.77
N LYS A 60 16.83 7.04 4.37
CA LYS A 60 16.91 8.22 5.25
C LYS A 60 15.55 8.55 5.88
N THR A 61 14.48 8.48 5.10
CA THR A 61 13.12 8.80 5.55
C THR A 61 12.64 7.79 6.58
N TYR A 62 12.71 6.50 6.30
CA TYR A 62 12.24 5.49 7.23
C TYR A 62 13.11 5.41 8.51
N GLU A 63 14.41 5.66 8.41
CA GLU A 63 15.28 5.80 9.59
C GLU A 63 14.90 7.01 10.45
N PHE A 64 14.64 8.17 9.81
CA PHE A 64 14.17 9.38 10.48
C PHE A 64 12.85 9.12 11.22
N LEU A 65 11.91 8.41 10.60
CA LEU A 65 10.63 8.01 11.18
C LEU A 65 10.78 6.95 12.28
N LYS A 66 11.94 6.31 12.42
CA LYS A 66 12.17 5.14 13.30
C LYS A 66 11.20 4.01 12.99
N ALA A 67 10.89 3.83 11.71
CA ALA A 67 9.97 2.84 11.20
C ALA A 67 10.61 1.45 11.18
N ASP A 68 9.77 0.41 11.24
CA ASP A 68 10.25 -0.96 11.13
C ASP A 68 10.05 -1.53 9.73
N THR A 69 9.27 -0.85 8.89
CA THR A 69 9.15 -1.15 7.47
C THR A 69 10.05 -0.25 6.62
N LEU A 70 10.17 -0.63 5.35
CA LEU A 70 10.88 0.13 4.34
C LEU A 70 10.34 -0.24 2.97
N SER A 71 9.99 0.76 2.15
CA SER A 71 9.51 0.55 0.79
C SER A 71 9.92 1.68 -0.14
N ILE A 72 9.75 1.42 -1.45
CA ILE A 72 9.74 2.43 -2.51
C ILE A 72 8.28 2.62 -2.93
N PRO A 73 7.57 3.65 -2.44
CA PRO A 73 6.12 3.73 -2.58
C PRO A 73 5.64 3.82 -4.04
N THR A 74 6.46 4.36 -4.95
CA THR A 74 6.08 4.52 -6.38
C THR A 74 5.94 3.19 -7.09
N ALA A 75 6.54 2.14 -6.53
CA ALA A 75 6.30 0.78 -6.98
C ALA A 75 4.87 0.28 -6.67
N TYR A 76 3.97 1.16 -6.20
CA TYR A 76 2.53 0.96 -6.14
C TYR A 76 1.89 1.19 -7.52
N ALA A 77 1.21 0.16 -8.01
CA ALA A 77 0.56 0.12 -9.31
C ALA A 77 -0.32 1.33 -9.66
N GLY A 78 -1.09 1.97 -8.76
CA GLY A 78 -2.12 2.94 -9.19
C GLY A 78 -1.67 4.00 -10.23
N PRO A 79 -0.96 5.06 -9.83
CA PRO A 79 -0.47 6.06 -10.78
C PRO A 79 0.65 5.53 -11.70
N ALA A 80 1.58 4.74 -11.18
CA ALA A 80 2.74 4.25 -11.96
C ALA A 80 2.32 3.33 -13.11
N GLU A 81 1.32 2.49 -12.90
CA GLU A 81 0.74 1.67 -13.97
C GLU A 81 -0.01 2.54 -14.98
N ALA A 82 -0.73 3.57 -14.52
CA ALA A 82 -1.37 4.50 -15.45
C ALA A 82 -0.34 5.22 -16.35
N LEU A 83 0.84 5.56 -15.83
CA LEU A 83 1.96 6.03 -16.66
C LEU A 83 2.44 4.93 -17.61
N ALA A 84 2.63 3.70 -17.15
CA ALA A 84 3.07 2.60 -18.01
C ALA A 84 2.11 2.38 -19.19
N PHE A 85 0.80 2.37 -18.93
CA PHE A 85 -0.23 2.33 -19.98
C PHE A 85 -0.18 3.57 -20.88
N ALA A 86 0.05 4.77 -20.32
CA ALA A 86 0.18 5.98 -21.11
C ALA A 86 1.39 5.89 -22.07
N GLU A 87 2.57 5.51 -21.58
CA GLU A 87 3.80 5.35 -22.37
C GLU A 87 3.60 4.30 -23.48
N ALA A 88 3.07 3.12 -23.13
CA ALA A 88 2.84 2.03 -24.09
C ALA A 88 1.86 2.43 -25.21
N ASN A 89 0.97 3.40 -24.96
CA ASN A 89 -0.07 3.81 -25.90
C ASN A 89 0.14 5.22 -26.47
N ASN A 90 1.34 5.81 -26.30
CA ASN A 90 1.66 7.17 -26.77
C ASN A 90 0.71 8.26 -26.22
N LYS A 91 0.30 8.14 -24.95
CA LYS A 91 -0.62 9.02 -24.23
C LYS A 91 0.03 9.74 -23.04
N ASP A 92 1.36 9.94 -23.07
CA ASP A 92 2.16 10.58 -22.02
C ASP A 92 1.64 11.97 -21.60
N ASN A 93 1.08 12.70 -22.55
CA ASN A 93 0.45 14.01 -22.34
C ASN A 93 -0.82 13.96 -21.46
N MET A 94 -1.28 12.77 -21.10
CA MET A 94 -2.36 12.53 -20.14
C MET A 94 -1.87 12.47 -18.69
N ILE A 95 -0.57 12.51 -18.44
CA ILE A 95 -0.01 12.46 -17.08
C ILE A 95 0.25 13.87 -16.54
N ASN A 96 -0.30 14.17 -15.37
CA ASN A 96 -0.06 15.40 -14.64
C ASN A 96 1.07 15.20 -13.64
N TRP A 97 2.15 15.98 -13.78
CA TRP A 97 3.31 15.92 -12.92
C TRP A 97 3.28 16.98 -11.82
N TYR A 98 3.89 16.65 -10.69
CA TYR A 98 4.00 17.53 -9.53
C TYR A 98 5.42 17.47 -8.96
N ASP A 99 5.81 18.51 -8.23
CA ASP A 99 7.16 18.61 -7.70
C ASP A 99 7.39 17.76 -6.45
N TYR A 100 6.43 17.69 -5.53
CA TYR A 100 6.61 17.07 -4.21
C TYR A 100 5.65 15.90 -3.93
N LYS A 101 4.97 15.40 -4.95
CA LYS A 101 4.08 14.22 -4.86
C LYS A 101 4.14 13.42 -6.16
N VAL A 102 3.64 12.18 -6.12
CA VAL A 102 3.55 11.32 -7.30
C VAL A 102 2.69 11.99 -8.39
N PHE A 103 3.05 11.79 -9.66
CA PHE A 103 2.21 12.17 -10.79
C PHE A 103 0.88 11.41 -10.77
N MET A 104 -0.11 11.89 -11.53
CA MET A 104 -1.42 11.25 -11.66
C MET A 104 -1.88 11.29 -13.11
N ALA A 105 -2.63 10.29 -13.57
CA ALA A 105 -3.28 10.39 -14.87
C ALA A 105 -4.42 11.41 -14.81
N LYS A 106 -4.71 12.06 -15.94
CA LYS A 106 -5.99 12.73 -16.16
C LYS A 106 -7.05 11.63 -16.17
N GLN A 107 -7.79 11.55 -15.08
CA GLN A 107 -8.70 10.45 -14.81
C GLN A 107 -9.64 10.17 -16.01
N GLY A 108 -9.61 8.93 -16.52
CA GLY A 108 -10.45 8.50 -17.64
C GLY A 108 -9.95 8.91 -19.03
N ALA A 109 -8.80 9.58 -19.14
CA ALA A 109 -8.31 10.08 -20.42
C ALA A 109 -7.56 9.02 -21.25
N ILE A 110 -7.01 7.98 -20.61
CA ILE A 110 -6.25 6.93 -21.31
C ILE A 110 -7.21 5.93 -21.98
N CYS A 111 -8.31 5.57 -21.32
CA CYS A 111 -9.34 4.67 -21.85
C CYS A 111 -10.69 5.40 -21.91
N LYS A 112 -10.81 6.44 -22.74
CA LYS A 112 -12.02 7.29 -22.78
C LYS A 112 -13.16 6.64 -23.56
N THR A 113 -12.85 5.96 -24.66
CA THR A 113 -13.83 5.30 -25.54
C THR A 113 -13.76 3.78 -25.43
N GLU A 114 -14.71 3.08 -26.04
CA GLU A 114 -14.65 1.62 -26.20
C GLU A 114 -13.46 1.20 -27.06
N GLU A 115 -13.25 1.88 -28.18
CA GLU A 115 -12.11 1.68 -29.07
C GLU A 115 -10.76 1.84 -28.35
N ASP A 116 -10.65 2.81 -27.42
CA ASP A 116 -9.44 2.97 -26.59
C ASP A 116 -9.15 1.71 -25.76
N ILE A 117 -10.17 1.01 -25.24
CA ILE A 117 -10.01 -0.22 -24.46
C ILE A 117 -9.66 -1.39 -25.37
N GLU A 118 -10.36 -1.53 -26.49
CA GLU A 118 -10.12 -2.61 -27.45
C GLU A 118 -8.68 -2.60 -27.95
N LYS A 119 -8.20 -1.43 -28.35
CA LYS A 119 -6.85 -1.21 -28.90
C LYS A 119 -5.77 -1.00 -27.84
N LEU A 120 -6.13 -0.97 -26.55
CA LEU A 120 -5.17 -0.71 -25.48
C LEU A 120 -4.03 -1.74 -25.51
N GLU A 121 -2.81 -1.27 -25.73
CA GLU A 121 -1.60 -2.07 -25.64
C GLU A 121 -1.22 -2.25 -24.16
N ILE A 122 -0.85 -3.48 -23.81
CA ILE A 122 -0.42 -3.83 -22.45
C ILE A 122 1.06 -3.46 -22.32
N PRO A 123 1.46 -2.72 -21.27
CA PRO A 123 2.85 -2.35 -21.03
C PRO A 123 3.77 -3.56 -20.88
N ASP A 124 4.96 -3.44 -21.46
CA ASP A 124 6.12 -4.29 -21.14
C ASP A 124 6.97 -3.54 -20.11
N HIS A 125 6.87 -3.96 -18.84
CA HIS A 125 7.47 -3.24 -17.71
C HIS A 125 9.00 -3.19 -17.78
N SER A 126 9.63 -4.13 -18.49
CA SER A 126 11.08 -4.14 -18.70
C SER A 126 11.57 -2.99 -19.59
N LYS A 127 10.66 -2.39 -20.36
CA LYS A 127 10.92 -1.25 -21.26
C LYS A 127 10.48 0.09 -20.69
N ILE A 128 9.74 0.10 -19.58
CA ILE A 128 9.25 1.33 -18.94
C ILE A 128 10.31 1.87 -17.98
N SER A 129 10.84 3.06 -18.29
CA SER A 129 11.98 3.65 -17.57
C SER A 129 11.70 3.92 -16.08
N LEU A 130 10.46 4.31 -15.75
CA LEU A 130 10.06 4.51 -14.35
C LEU A 130 10.11 3.19 -13.57
N TRP A 131 9.62 2.10 -14.15
CA TRP A 131 9.57 0.80 -13.49
C TRP A 131 10.96 0.21 -13.30
N ASP A 132 11.85 0.33 -14.30
CA ASP A 132 13.26 -0.04 -14.13
C ASP A 132 13.91 0.76 -12.99
N THR A 133 13.65 2.08 -12.92
CA THR A 133 14.16 2.93 -11.84
C THR A 133 13.64 2.49 -10.47
N CYS A 134 12.33 2.31 -10.33
CA CYS A 134 11.70 1.98 -9.06
C CYS A 134 12.10 0.59 -8.57
N ILE A 135 12.08 -0.41 -9.44
CA ILE A 135 12.44 -1.80 -9.08
C ILE A 135 13.95 -1.91 -8.81
N SER A 136 14.78 -1.19 -9.55
CA SER A 136 16.20 -1.09 -9.23
C SER A 136 16.45 -0.38 -7.90
N ALA A 137 15.63 0.62 -7.53
CA ALA A 137 15.70 1.25 -6.21
C ALA A 137 15.32 0.28 -5.10
N VAL A 138 14.26 -0.53 -5.31
CA VAL A 138 13.85 -1.61 -4.40
C VAL A 138 14.99 -2.60 -4.18
N LYS A 139 15.62 -3.08 -5.26
CA LYS A 139 16.78 -3.97 -5.19
C LYS A 139 17.94 -3.34 -4.42
N PHE A 140 18.29 -2.11 -4.75
CA PHE A 140 19.35 -1.38 -4.05
C PHE A 140 19.09 -1.27 -2.54
N VAL A 141 17.85 -0.97 -2.16
CA VAL A 141 17.43 -0.91 -0.76
C VAL A 141 17.52 -2.28 -0.09
N GLN A 142 17.03 -3.34 -0.73
CA GLN A 142 17.10 -4.71 -0.24
C GLN A 142 18.55 -5.16 -0.01
N GLU A 143 19.45 -4.87 -0.95
CA GLU A 143 20.86 -5.24 -0.86
C GLU A 143 21.59 -4.48 0.26
N LYS A 144 21.29 -3.18 0.41
CA LYS A 144 21.92 -2.28 1.37
C LYS A 144 21.45 -2.50 2.81
N THR A 145 20.17 -2.84 3.00
CA THR A 145 19.55 -2.97 4.34
C THR A 145 19.29 -4.41 4.76
N LYS A 146 19.37 -5.37 3.82
CA LYS A 146 18.94 -6.77 3.98
C LYS A 146 17.46 -6.95 4.37
N PHE A 147 16.69 -5.87 4.24
CA PHE A 147 15.29 -5.81 4.58
C PHE A 147 14.42 -6.31 3.41
N PRO A 148 13.45 -7.22 3.64
CA PRO A 148 12.60 -7.76 2.59
C PRO A 148 11.71 -6.68 1.97
N GLN A 149 11.46 -6.77 0.68
CA GLN A 149 10.63 -5.83 -0.06
C GLN A 149 9.34 -6.51 -0.52
N SER A 150 8.33 -5.71 -0.84
CA SER A 150 7.05 -6.19 -1.38
C SER A 150 6.76 -5.56 -2.73
N CYS A 151 6.11 -6.33 -3.61
CA CYS A 151 5.53 -5.82 -4.84
C CYS A 151 4.13 -5.27 -4.55
N ALA A 152 3.77 -4.11 -5.09
CA ALA A 152 2.48 -3.49 -4.84
C ALA A 152 1.62 -3.46 -6.11
N LEU A 153 0.42 -4.02 -6.00
CA LEU A 153 -0.50 -4.26 -7.11
C LEU A 153 -1.89 -3.67 -6.82
N GLY A 154 -2.72 -3.50 -7.85
CA GLY A 154 -4.12 -3.10 -7.71
C GLY A 154 -4.84 -3.10 -9.05
N ILE A 155 -6.00 -3.78 -9.15
CA ILE A 155 -6.75 -3.80 -10.41
C ILE A 155 -7.64 -2.58 -10.47
N TRP A 156 -8.49 -2.39 -9.46
CA TRP A 156 -9.56 -1.39 -9.55
C TRP A 156 -9.01 0.04 -9.45
N SER A 157 -7.92 0.25 -8.73
CA SER A 157 -7.24 1.54 -8.70
C SER A 157 -6.72 1.95 -10.08
N VAL A 158 -6.08 1.03 -10.80
CA VAL A 158 -5.59 1.28 -12.16
C VAL A 158 -6.75 1.48 -13.13
N VAL A 159 -7.80 0.64 -13.07
CA VAL A 159 -9.02 0.83 -13.88
C VAL A 159 -9.61 2.22 -13.68
N GLN A 160 -9.65 2.73 -12.45
CA GLN A 160 -10.12 4.08 -12.16
C GLN A 160 -9.22 5.18 -12.71
N GLU A 161 -7.90 5.00 -12.74
CA GLU A 161 -7.00 5.97 -13.40
C GLU A 161 -7.26 5.99 -14.92
N LEU A 162 -7.37 4.81 -15.54
CA LEU A 162 -7.50 4.66 -16.99
C LEU A 162 -8.88 5.07 -17.52
N ARG A 163 -9.97 4.62 -16.88
CA ARG A 163 -11.36 4.77 -17.34
C ARG A 163 -12.17 5.78 -16.52
N GLY A 164 -11.68 6.15 -15.34
CA GLY A 164 -12.34 7.14 -14.48
C GLY A 164 -13.71 6.71 -13.98
N VAL A 165 -14.53 7.71 -13.65
CA VAL A 165 -15.89 7.50 -13.14
C VAL A 165 -16.80 6.74 -14.11
N GLN A 166 -16.44 6.70 -15.41
CA GLN A 166 -17.15 5.91 -16.41
C GLN A 166 -17.07 4.42 -16.09
N ALA A 167 -16.03 3.93 -15.41
CA ALA A 167 -15.92 2.52 -15.00
C ALA A 167 -17.14 2.09 -14.15
N TYR A 168 -17.58 2.92 -13.19
CA TYR A 168 -18.76 2.63 -12.38
C TYR A 168 -20.06 2.57 -13.21
N ARG A 169 -20.14 3.35 -14.30
CA ARG A 169 -21.27 3.29 -15.24
C ARG A 169 -21.20 2.04 -16.11
N ASP A 170 -20.00 1.68 -16.57
CA ASP A 170 -19.75 0.53 -17.43
C ASP A 170 -20.03 -0.79 -16.69
N MET A 171 -19.84 -0.85 -15.36
CA MET A 171 -20.27 -2.00 -14.55
C MET A 171 -21.74 -2.40 -14.80
N ARG A 172 -22.60 -1.42 -15.09
CA ARG A 172 -24.03 -1.64 -15.34
C ARG A 172 -24.39 -1.65 -16.81
N LYS A 173 -23.74 -0.81 -17.63
CA LYS A 173 -24.13 -0.59 -19.03
C LYS A 173 -23.32 -1.39 -20.03
N SER A 174 -22.06 -1.67 -19.72
CA SER A 174 -21.09 -2.30 -20.61
C SER A 174 -20.17 -3.24 -19.81
N PRO A 175 -20.72 -4.22 -19.08
CA PRO A 175 -19.95 -5.02 -18.12
C PRO A 175 -18.84 -5.85 -18.80
N ASP A 176 -19.05 -6.29 -20.03
CA ASP A 176 -18.07 -7.08 -20.79
C ASP A 176 -16.87 -6.22 -21.23
N LEU A 177 -17.14 -5.00 -21.69
CA LEU A 177 -16.10 -4.01 -22.01
C LEU A 177 -15.27 -3.66 -20.77
N LEU A 178 -15.92 -3.48 -19.63
CA LEU A 178 -15.20 -3.22 -18.37
C LEU A 178 -14.36 -4.43 -17.94
N LEU A 179 -14.88 -5.65 -18.05
CA LEU A 179 -14.13 -6.86 -17.77
C LEU A 179 -12.92 -7.02 -18.70
N GLN A 180 -13.04 -6.62 -19.98
CA GLN A 180 -11.92 -6.60 -20.91
C GLN A 180 -10.81 -5.65 -20.43
N LEU A 181 -11.17 -4.47 -19.94
CA LEU A 181 -10.20 -3.55 -19.34
C LEU A 181 -9.57 -4.15 -18.07
N CYS A 182 -10.35 -4.74 -17.17
CA CYS A 182 -9.84 -5.41 -15.98
C CYS A 182 -8.86 -6.54 -16.34
N GLU A 183 -9.13 -7.32 -17.40
CA GLU A 183 -8.24 -8.39 -17.88
C GLU A 183 -6.91 -7.82 -18.40
N LYS A 184 -6.93 -6.72 -19.17
CA LYS A 184 -5.71 -6.07 -19.65
C LYS A 184 -4.88 -5.51 -18.49
N VAL A 185 -5.52 -4.90 -17.50
CA VAL A 185 -4.87 -4.45 -16.26
C VAL A 185 -4.28 -5.64 -15.50
N TYR A 186 -5.01 -6.74 -15.34
CA TYR A 186 -4.48 -7.94 -14.70
C TYR A 186 -3.24 -8.50 -15.43
N GLN A 187 -3.26 -8.55 -16.76
CA GLN A 187 -2.11 -9.00 -17.55
C GLN A 187 -0.90 -8.08 -17.36
N SER A 188 -1.11 -6.76 -17.33
CA SER A 188 -0.09 -5.77 -16.99
C SER A 188 0.50 -6.00 -15.59
N GLN A 189 -0.35 -6.25 -14.59
CA GLN A 189 0.07 -6.51 -13.22
C GLN A 189 0.84 -7.84 -13.06
N MET A 190 0.51 -8.86 -13.87
CA MET A 190 1.28 -10.10 -13.93
C MET A 190 2.66 -9.89 -14.56
N ASP A 191 2.75 -9.07 -15.61
CA ASP A 191 4.04 -8.69 -16.22
C ASP A 191 4.92 -7.94 -15.20
N LEU A 192 4.35 -6.93 -14.53
CA LEU A 192 5.01 -6.20 -13.44
C LEU A 192 5.49 -7.14 -12.32
N TYR A 193 4.64 -8.05 -11.86
CA TYR A 193 4.98 -9.00 -10.80
C TYR A 193 6.14 -9.92 -11.21
N ASN A 194 6.14 -10.40 -12.46
CA ASN A 194 7.22 -11.23 -12.99
C ASN A 194 8.53 -10.44 -13.10
N PHE A 195 8.47 -9.22 -13.64
CA PHE A 195 9.63 -8.34 -13.75
C PHE A 195 10.22 -7.97 -12.39
N TYR A 196 9.36 -7.69 -11.41
CA TYR A 196 9.77 -7.47 -10.01
C TYR A 196 10.52 -8.69 -9.46
N ASN A 197 9.94 -9.88 -9.60
CA ASN A 197 10.53 -11.10 -9.07
C ASN A 197 11.85 -11.48 -9.75
N GLU A 198 11.99 -11.21 -11.05
CA GLU A 198 13.26 -11.41 -11.77
C GLU A 198 14.38 -10.54 -11.18
N LYS A 199 14.07 -9.28 -10.85
CA LYS A 199 15.07 -8.31 -10.38
C LYS A 199 15.37 -8.42 -8.88
N VAL A 200 14.34 -8.61 -8.06
CA VAL A 200 14.35 -8.49 -6.59
C VAL A 200 14.20 -9.83 -5.87
N GLY A 201 13.63 -10.84 -6.54
CA GLY A 201 13.24 -12.11 -5.95
C GLY A 201 11.85 -12.07 -5.31
N GLN A 202 11.35 -13.25 -4.93
CA GLN A 202 10.03 -13.38 -4.33
C GLN A 202 9.97 -12.73 -2.94
N GLY A 203 8.91 -11.96 -2.71
CA GLY A 203 8.65 -11.25 -1.45
C GLY A 203 7.16 -11.24 -1.09
N GLY A 204 6.79 -10.33 -0.18
CA GLY A 204 5.38 -10.06 0.10
C GLY A 204 4.70 -9.34 -1.06
N THR A 205 3.36 -9.35 -1.08
CA THR A 205 2.57 -8.54 -2.01
C THR A 205 1.62 -7.66 -1.23
N ILE A 206 1.54 -6.38 -1.61
CA ILE A 206 0.54 -5.46 -1.08
C ILE A 206 -0.48 -5.22 -2.20
N PHE A 207 -1.75 -5.50 -1.93
CA PHE A 207 -2.83 -5.26 -2.85
C PHE A 207 -3.66 -4.06 -2.41
N PHE A 208 -3.71 -3.05 -3.25
CA PHE A 208 -4.48 -1.84 -3.01
C PHE A 208 -5.85 -2.01 -3.66
N THR A 209 -6.80 -2.48 -2.85
CA THR A 209 -8.19 -2.65 -3.29
C THR A 209 -9.00 -1.36 -3.34
N ALA A 210 -8.35 -0.24 -3.01
CA ALA A 210 -8.86 1.13 -3.07
C ALA A 210 -10.36 1.21 -2.71
N TYR A 211 -11.20 1.39 -3.73
CA TYR A 211 -12.65 1.55 -3.62
C TYR A 211 -13.47 0.34 -4.09
N ALA A 212 -12.87 -0.75 -4.59
CA ALA A 212 -13.68 -1.87 -5.10
C ALA A 212 -14.37 -2.59 -3.95
N PHE A 213 -13.60 -3.00 -2.93
CA PHE A 213 -14.14 -3.64 -1.73
C PHE A 213 -14.66 -2.61 -0.73
N ASN A 214 -15.61 -1.77 -1.15
CA ASN A 214 -16.25 -0.76 -0.31
C ASN A 214 -17.77 -0.74 -0.55
N LYS A 215 -18.56 -0.86 0.53
CA LYS A 215 -20.03 -0.99 0.48
C LYS A 215 -20.74 0.20 -0.18
N HIS A 216 -20.17 1.41 -0.12
CA HIS A 216 -20.75 2.59 -0.77
C HIS A 216 -20.45 2.67 -2.27
N MET A 217 -19.44 1.94 -2.75
CA MET A 217 -18.98 2.02 -4.12
C MET A 217 -19.44 0.81 -4.93
N MET A 218 -19.36 -0.39 -4.36
CA MET A 218 -19.75 -1.64 -5.00
C MET A 218 -20.44 -2.61 -4.05
N SER A 219 -21.31 -3.44 -4.62
CA SER A 219 -21.71 -4.68 -3.96
C SER A 219 -20.49 -5.60 -3.81
N PHE A 220 -20.52 -6.51 -2.83
CA PHE A 220 -19.44 -7.49 -2.67
C PHE A 220 -19.30 -8.38 -3.92
N GLU A 221 -20.41 -8.72 -4.57
CA GLU A 221 -20.42 -9.51 -5.81
C GLU A 221 -19.68 -8.77 -6.94
N ASP A 222 -19.97 -7.48 -7.13
CA ASP A 222 -19.29 -6.66 -8.13
C ASP A 222 -17.80 -6.49 -7.79
N ALA A 223 -17.46 -6.27 -6.51
CA ALA A 223 -16.07 -6.19 -6.06
C ALA A 223 -15.30 -7.49 -6.37
N MET A 224 -15.92 -8.64 -6.11
CA MET A 224 -15.37 -9.94 -6.47
C MET A 224 -15.25 -10.13 -7.99
N LYS A 225 -16.21 -9.63 -8.77
CA LYS A 225 -16.19 -9.70 -10.23
C LYS A 225 -15.11 -8.81 -10.85
N TYR A 226 -14.94 -7.58 -10.41
CA TYR A 226 -14.04 -6.63 -11.07
C TYR A 226 -12.63 -6.55 -10.46
N GLU A 227 -12.43 -7.10 -9.26
CA GLU A 227 -11.12 -7.15 -8.60
C GLU A 227 -10.81 -8.50 -7.94
N GLY A 228 -11.73 -9.03 -7.14
CA GLY A 228 -11.47 -10.24 -6.32
C GLY A 228 -11.08 -11.49 -7.10
N GLN A 229 -11.69 -11.74 -8.27
CA GLN A 229 -11.33 -12.89 -9.09
C GLN A 229 -9.90 -12.81 -9.64
N PHE A 230 -9.40 -11.60 -9.88
CA PHE A 230 -8.03 -11.38 -10.35
C PHE A 230 -7.04 -11.55 -9.20
N ILE A 231 -7.41 -11.13 -7.98
CA ILE A 231 -6.66 -11.44 -6.76
C ILE A 231 -6.55 -12.96 -6.57
N LYS A 232 -7.66 -13.71 -6.70
CA LYS A 232 -7.65 -15.18 -6.62
C LYS A 232 -6.71 -15.81 -7.66
N ARG A 233 -6.82 -15.40 -8.93
CA ARG A 233 -5.94 -15.88 -10.00
C ARG A 233 -4.46 -15.61 -9.69
N LEU A 234 -4.14 -14.46 -9.09
CA LEU A 234 -2.78 -14.15 -8.64
C LEU A 234 -2.36 -15.05 -7.47
N GLN A 235 -3.22 -15.26 -6.46
CA GLN A 235 -2.96 -16.15 -5.32
C GLN A 235 -2.68 -17.57 -5.77
N ASP A 236 -3.50 -18.11 -6.69
CA ASP A 236 -3.37 -19.46 -7.24
C ASP A 236 -2.05 -19.65 -7.98
N LYS A 237 -1.58 -18.61 -8.69
CA LYS A 237 -0.33 -18.65 -9.47
C LYS A 237 0.94 -18.45 -8.64
N THR A 238 0.87 -17.66 -7.57
CA THR A 238 2.07 -17.11 -6.93
C THR A 238 2.26 -17.54 -5.48
N LYS A 239 1.18 -17.95 -4.80
CA LYS A 239 1.16 -18.17 -3.33
C LYS A 239 1.74 -17.00 -2.54
N ALA A 240 1.74 -15.80 -3.12
CA ALA A 240 2.27 -14.61 -2.47
C ALA A 240 1.39 -14.25 -1.27
N ARG A 241 2.02 -13.93 -0.14
CA ARG A 241 1.30 -13.43 1.04
C ARG A 241 0.81 -12.01 0.75
N MET A 242 -0.49 -11.80 0.86
CA MET A 242 -1.11 -10.53 0.50
C MET A 242 -1.48 -9.72 1.73
N MET A 243 -1.08 -8.45 1.72
CA MET A 243 -1.63 -7.42 2.59
C MET A 243 -2.62 -6.59 1.79
N ILE A 244 -3.81 -6.35 2.33
CA ILE A 244 -4.79 -5.46 1.71
C ILE A 244 -4.69 -4.06 2.30
N HIS A 245 -4.70 -3.06 1.43
CA HIS A 245 -5.05 -1.68 1.80
C HIS A 245 -6.40 -1.28 1.18
N ASN A 246 -7.28 -0.68 1.97
CA ASN A 246 -8.57 -0.15 1.54
C ASN A 246 -8.75 1.31 2.00
N CYS A 247 -8.97 2.22 1.05
CA CYS A 247 -9.06 3.66 1.34
C CYS A 247 -10.47 4.09 1.76
N GLY A 248 -11.47 3.24 1.58
CA GLY A 248 -12.87 3.62 1.70
C GLY A 248 -13.42 3.58 3.13
N THR A 249 -14.66 4.06 3.29
CA THR A 249 -15.30 4.28 4.60
C THR A 249 -16.08 3.08 5.18
N THR A 250 -16.39 2.07 4.37
CA THR A 250 -17.15 0.87 4.75
C THR A 250 -16.60 -0.38 4.04
N PRO A 251 -15.39 -0.82 4.40
CA PRO A 251 -14.72 -1.95 3.74
C PRO A 251 -15.41 -3.28 4.05
N TYR A 252 -15.17 -4.27 3.18
CA TYR A 252 -15.63 -5.66 3.34
C TYR A 252 -14.54 -6.57 3.95
N PHE A 253 -13.81 -6.13 4.99
CA PHE A 253 -12.65 -6.90 5.47
C PHE A 253 -13.00 -8.33 5.88
N ASP A 254 -14.12 -8.53 6.58
CA ASP A 254 -14.58 -9.86 7.02
C ASP A 254 -14.95 -10.77 5.85
N GLU A 255 -15.64 -10.24 4.85
CA GLU A 255 -15.99 -10.99 3.64
C GLU A 255 -14.76 -11.25 2.76
N MET A 256 -13.81 -10.31 2.71
CA MET A 256 -12.54 -10.49 2.01
C MET A 256 -11.70 -11.61 2.62
N CYS A 257 -11.50 -11.63 3.95
CA CYS A 257 -10.69 -12.67 4.62
C CYS A 257 -11.31 -14.06 4.48
N ARG A 258 -12.65 -14.16 4.40
CA ARG A 258 -13.35 -15.42 4.13
C ARG A 258 -13.24 -15.92 2.69
N ASN A 259 -12.89 -15.05 1.73
CA ASN A 259 -12.92 -15.37 0.31
C ASN A 259 -11.55 -15.29 -0.38
N LEU A 260 -10.54 -14.70 0.25
CA LEU A 260 -9.21 -14.42 -0.29
C LEU A 260 -8.15 -14.77 0.77
N ASP A 261 -6.98 -15.24 0.34
CA ASP A 261 -5.85 -15.51 1.24
C ASP A 261 -5.14 -14.20 1.65
N ILE A 262 -5.62 -13.60 2.75
CA ILE A 262 -5.14 -12.32 3.26
C ILE A 262 -4.32 -12.53 4.53
N SER A 263 -3.09 -12.05 4.52
CA SER A 263 -2.17 -12.13 5.67
C SER A 263 -2.20 -10.90 6.57
N ALA A 264 -2.64 -9.76 6.03
CA ALA A 264 -2.74 -8.50 6.76
C ALA A 264 -3.75 -7.54 6.14
N VAL A 265 -4.30 -6.66 6.97
CA VAL A 265 -5.22 -5.61 6.56
C VAL A 265 -4.79 -4.25 7.10
N ASN A 266 -5.00 -3.22 6.29
CA ASN A 266 -4.97 -1.82 6.67
C ASN A 266 -6.10 -1.09 5.94
N GLY A 267 -6.68 -0.08 6.56
CA GLY A 267 -7.59 0.79 5.85
C GLY A 267 -8.00 2.02 6.63
N SER A 268 -8.56 2.97 5.89
CA SER A 268 -9.02 4.25 6.42
C SER A 268 -10.10 4.09 7.49
N HIS A 269 -10.89 3.02 7.40
CA HIS A 269 -12.01 2.74 8.28
C HIS A 269 -12.08 1.23 8.55
N PRO A 270 -12.82 0.83 9.60
CA PRO A 270 -13.51 1.67 10.58
C PRO A 270 -12.57 2.26 11.65
N LEU A 271 -12.97 3.37 12.27
CA LEU A 271 -12.20 4.03 13.33
C LEU A 271 -12.57 3.54 14.75
N ASP A 272 -13.65 2.76 14.87
CA ASP A 272 -14.03 2.14 16.14
C ASP A 272 -13.06 1.00 16.48
N ILE A 273 -12.34 1.14 17.60
CA ILE A 273 -11.41 0.12 18.07
C ILE A 273 -12.09 -1.21 18.37
N ASN A 274 -13.37 -1.20 18.77
CA ASN A 274 -14.09 -2.43 19.08
C ASN A 274 -14.39 -3.25 17.83
N TYR A 275 -14.48 -2.63 16.65
CA TYR A 275 -14.52 -3.38 15.40
C TYR A 275 -13.25 -4.20 15.23
N TRP A 276 -12.08 -3.57 15.40
CA TRP A 276 -10.79 -4.23 15.21
C TRP A 276 -10.52 -5.33 16.25
N VAL A 277 -11.02 -5.16 17.48
CA VAL A 277 -10.97 -6.22 18.49
C VAL A 277 -11.79 -7.43 18.04
N ARG A 278 -13.04 -7.24 17.62
CA ARG A 278 -13.87 -8.34 17.08
C ARG A 278 -13.26 -8.96 15.83
N PHE A 279 -12.74 -8.14 14.92
CA PHE A 279 -12.05 -8.61 13.72
C PHE A 279 -10.86 -9.50 14.07
N LYS A 280 -10.08 -9.14 15.09
CA LYS A 280 -8.96 -9.96 15.56
C LYS A 280 -9.42 -11.29 16.18
N GLU A 281 -10.56 -11.30 16.88
CA GLU A 281 -11.16 -12.51 17.45
C GLU A 281 -11.68 -13.45 16.34
N GLU A 282 -12.27 -12.90 15.29
CA GLU A 282 -12.82 -13.65 14.15
C GLU A 282 -11.75 -14.13 13.16
N HIS A 283 -10.68 -13.34 12.96
CA HIS A 283 -9.58 -13.62 12.01
C HIS A 283 -8.21 -13.52 12.71
N PRO A 284 -7.91 -14.38 13.71
CA PRO A 284 -6.69 -14.28 14.53
C PRO A 284 -5.39 -14.51 13.76
N GLU A 285 -5.46 -15.10 12.56
CA GLU A 285 -4.34 -15.27 11.63
C GLU A 285 -4.00 -14.00 10.84
N VAL A 286 -4.90 -13.02 10.77
CA VAL A 286 -4.71 -11.80 9.98
C VAL A 286 -4.03 -10.72 10.82
N THR A 287 -2.96 -10.12 10.28
CA THR A 287 -2.28 -9.01 10.96
C THR A 287 -3.02 -7.70 10.73
N ILE A 288 -3.37 -6.99 11.79
CA ILE A 288 -3.93 -5.64 11.71
C ILE A 288 -2.77 -4.64 11.66
N VAL A 289 -2.73 -3.81 10.63
CA VAL A 289 -1.81 -2.68 10.54
C VAL A 289 -2.63 -1.40 10.72
N GLY A 290 -2.31 -0.63 11.75
CA GLY A 290 -2.98 0.64 12.04
C GLY A 290 -4.15 0.50 13.03
N ALA A 291 -5.37 0.32 12.52
CA ALA A 291 -6.66 0.39 13.22
C ALA A 291 -7.34 1.77 13.19
N ASN A 292 -7.02 2.67 14.12
CA ASN A 292 -7.77 3.93 14.27
C ASN A 292 -6.91 5.20 14.45
N ILE A 293 -5.61 5.15 14.11
CA ILE A 293 -4.76 6.34 14.13
C ILE A 293 -5.07 7.16 12.87
N ASP A 294 -6.00 8.10 12.97
CA ASP A 294 -6.56 8.83 11.85
C ASP A 294 -5.58 9.89 11.33
N VAL A 295 -5.40 9.90 10.01
CA VAL A 295 -4.50 10.83 9.32
C VAL A 295 -4.99 12.27 9.43
N SER A 296 -6.28 12.52 9.24
CA SER A 296 -6.89 13.86 9.29
C SER A 296 -7.09 14.37 10.71
N ARG A 297 -7.34 13.48 11.68
CA ARG A 297 -7.55 13.86 13.08
C ARG A 297 -6.24 13.90 13.84
N GLU A 298 -5.79 12.78 14.42
CA GLU A 298 -4.67 12.79 15.35
C GLU A 298 -3.35 13.22 14.69
N LEU A 299 -3.13 12.88 13.42
CA LEU A 299 -1.88 13.18 12.75
C LEU A 299 -1.83 14.60 12.14
N PHE A 300 -2.89 15.03 11.44
CA PHE A 300 -2.91 16.33 10.77
C PHE A 300 -3.34 17.48 11.69
N SER A 301 -4.47 17.34 12.38
CA SER A 301 -5.08 18.43 13.16
C SER A 301 -4.84 18.32 14.68
N GLY A 302 -4.43 17.14 15.16
CA GLY A 302 -4.15 16.87 16.57
C GLY A 302 -2.75 17.25 17.03
N THR A 303 -2.39 16.73 18.19
CA THR A 303 -1.14 16.97 18.90
C THR A 303 -0.36 15.67 19.10
N PRO A 304 0.93 15.74 19.50
CA PRO A 304 1.68 14.55 19.88
C PRO A 304 1.03 13.74 21.00
N LEU A 305 0.24 14.37 21.88
CA LEU A 305 -0.49 13.70 22.95
C LEU A 305 -1.67 12.90 22.41
N ASP A 306 -2.47 13.48 21.50
CA ASP A 306 -3.59 12.76 20.86
C ASP A 306 -3.10 11.51 20.14
N VAL A 307 -1.94 11.60 19.46
CA VAL A 307 -1.29 10.46 18.82
C VAL A 307 -0.83 9.41 19.86
N GLU A 308 -0.20 9.84 20.96
CA GLU A 308 0.22 8.91 22.01
C GLU A 308 -0.98 8.16 22.60
N GLU A 309 -2.09 8.85 22.85
CA GLU A 309 -3.32 8.26 23.40
C GLU A 309 -3.89 7.18 22.46
N LYS A 310 -3.95 7.45 21.14
CA LYS A 310 -4.40 6.44 20.17
C LYS A 310 -3.45 5.26 20.02
N VAL A 311 -2.14 5.51 20.02
CA VAL A 311 -1.15 4.43 20.00
C VAL A 311 -1.28 3.56 21.25
N LYS A 312 -1.45 4.16 22.42
CA LYS A 312 -1.66 3.44 23.69
C LYS A 312 -2.95 2.63 23.66
N GLU A 313 -4.06 3.22 23.21
CA GLU A 313 -5.35 2.53 23.04
C GLU A 313 -5.17 1.29 22.16
N ASN A 314 -4.62 1.45 20.96
CA ASN A 314 -4.50 0.32 20.03
C ASN A 314 -3.55 -0.76 20.53
N ILE A 315 -2.41 -0.39 21.13
CA ILE A 315 -1.50 -1.39 21.72
C ILE A 315 -2.22 -2.15 22.83
N SER A 316 -2.92 -1.46 23.74
CA SER A 316 -3.61 -2.12 24.86
C SER A 316 -4.74 -3.07 24.41
N ARG A 317 -5.35 -2.81 23.25
CA ARG A 317 -6.50 -3.58 22.75
C ARG A 317 -6.14 -4.64 21.72
N LEU A 318 -5.07 -4.43 20.95
CA LEU A 318 -4.75 -5.22 19.76
C LEU A 318 -3.38 -5.88 19.79
N ALA A 319 -2.43 -5.43 20.62
CA ALA A 319 -1.06 -5.96 20.53
C ALA A 319 -0.86 -7.30 21.26
N TYR A 320 -1.68 -7.62 22.27
CA TYR A 320 -1.56 -8.89 22.98
C TYR A 320 -1.67 -10.08 22.01
N GLY A 321 -0.76 -11.05 22.12
CA GLY A 321 -0.69 -12.22 21.23
C GLY A 321 -0.05 -11.95 19.85
N GLY A 322 0.50 -10.77 19.60
CA GLY A 322 1.09 -10.42 18.29
C GLY A 322 0.02 -10.01 17.26
N ARG A 323 0.30 -10.18 15.96
CA ARG A 323 -0.62 -9.88 14.85
C ARG A 323 -1.13 -8.42 14.79
N TYR A 324 -0.37 -7.49 15.36
CA TYR A 324 -0.67 -6.07 15.29
C TYR A 324 0.60 -5.26 15.02
N ALA A 325 0.51 -4.32 14.09
CA ALA A 325 1.53 -3.31 13.82
C ALA A 325 0.90 -1.92 13.97
N VAL A 326 1.59 -1.02 14.68
CA VAL A 326 1.14 0.37 14.82
C VAL A 326 1.41 1.09 13.51
N GLY A 327 0.45 1.90 13.05
CA GLY A 327 0.58 2.68 11.83
C GLY A 327 -0.61 3.61 11.66
N PRO A 328 -0.53 4.58 10.74
CA PRO A 328 -1.71 5.35 10.34
C PRO A 328 -2.72 4.45 9.59
N ILE A 329 -3.96 4.93 9.51
CA ILE A 329 -5.01 4.29 8.71
C ILE A 329 -4.80 4.41 7.19
N CYS A 330 -3.95 5.33 6.74
CA CYS A 330 -3.63 5.59 5.33
C CYS A 330 -2.25 6.25 5.21
N CYS A 331 -1.82 6.58 3.99
CA CYS A 331 -0.53 7.22 3.76
C CYS A 331 -0.42 8.61 4.44
N LEU A 332 0.82 9.04 4.69
CA LEU A 332 1.12 10.30 5.37
C LEU A 332 1.30 11.45 4.36
N PRO A 333 0.29 12.32 4.13
CA PRO A 333 0.41 13.43 3.21
C PRO A 333 1.37 14.50 3.76
N TRP A 334 1.82 15.38 2.87
CA TRP A 334 2.82 16.42 3.14
C TRP A 334 2.50 17.26 4.38
N GLY A 335 1.22 17.62 4.57
CA GLY A 335 0.79 18.55 5.62
C GLY A 335 0.75 17.96 7.03
N VAL A 336 0.90 16.64 7.22
CA VAL A 336 0.92 16.04 8.56
C VAL A 336 2.10 16.55 9.39
N SER A 337 1.90 16.84 10.66
CA SER A 337 2.96 17.29 11.56
C SER A 337 4.03 16.21 11.78
N LEU A 338 5.31 16.54 11.54
CA LEU A 338 6.42 15.61 11.84
C LEU A 338 6.51 15.31 13.34
N ASN A 339 6.13 16.26 14.21
CA ASN A 339 6.10 16.03 15.65
C ASN A 339 5.03 14.98 16.02
N ASN A 340 3.89 15.00 15.35
CA ASN A 340 2.81 14.03 15.55
C ASN A 340 3.24 12.65 15.05
N ILE A 341 3.86 12.56 13.86
CA ILE A 341 4.38 11.27 13.35
C ILE A 341 5.46 10.71 14.29
N LEU A 342 6.40 11.54 14.74
CA LEU A 342 7.47 11.11 15.65
C LEU A 342 6.99 10.84 17.08
N ALA A 343 5.75 11.15 17.42
CA ALA A 343 5.12 10.73 18.66
C ALA A 343 4.83 9.21 18.65
N ILE A 344 4.53 8.63 17.47
CA ILE A 344 4.24 7.20 17.33
C ILE A 344 5.39 6.32 17.85
N PRO A 345 6.64 6.39 17.35
CA PRO A 345 7.71 5.55 17.86
C PRO A 345 8.06 5.83 19.32
N LYS A 346 7.81 7.04 19.83
CA LYS A 346 7.97 7.36 21.27
C LYS A 346 6.92 6.64 22.11
N ALA A 347 5.66 6.66 21.67
CA ALA A 347 4.55 5.98 22.31
C ALA A 347 4.73 4.46 22.27
N ILE A 348 5.17 3.89 21.14
CA ILE A 348 5.52 2.46 21.05
C ILE A 348 6.60 2.09 22.05
N LYS A 349 7.66 2.90 22.20
CA LYS A 349 8.71 2.64 23.20
C LYS A 349 8.16 2.63 24.63
N LYS A 350 7.14 3.44 24.92
CA LYS A 350 6.55 3.58 26.25
C LYS A 350 5.52 2.49 26.57
N TRP A 351 4.74 2.07 25.58
CA TRP A 351 3.55 1.24 25.78
C TRP A 351 3.62 -0.13 25.09
N GLY A 352 4.49 -0.29 24.08
CA GLY A 352 4.51 -1.43 23.15
C GLY A 352 5.67 -2.41 23.33
N THR A 353 6.44 -2.34 24.41
CA THR A 353 7.51 -3.32 24.70
C THR A 353 6.91 -4.60 25.28
N TYR A 354 7.32 -5.76 24.76
CA TYR A 354 6.87 -7.05 25.27
C TYR A 354 7.68 -7.49 26.50
N PRO A 355 7.12 -8.34 27.39
CA PRO A 355 5.78 -8.92 27.32
C PRO A 355 4.67 -7.91 27.63
N LEU A 356 3.64 -7.89 26.80
CA LEU A 356 2.42 -7.11 27.03
C LEU A 356 1.43 -7.93 27.86
N LYS A 357 0.75 -7.29 28.80
CA LYS A 357 -0.31 -7.92 29.61
C LYS A 357 -1.64 -7.83 28.86
N SER A 358 -2.44 -8.89 28.95
CA SER A 358 -3.81 -8.98 28.42
C SER A 358 -4.77 -8.06 29.14
#